data_AF-A0A850M601-F1
#
_entry.id   AF-A0A850M601-F1
#
_cell.length_a   1.000
_cell.length_b   1.000
_cell.length_c   1.000
_cell.angle_alpha   90.00
_cell.angle_beta   90.00
_cell.angle_gamma   90.00
#
_symmetry.space_group_name_H-M   'P 1'
#
loop_
_entity.id
_entity.type
_entity.pdbx_description
1 polymer ?
#
loop_
_entity_poly.entity_id
_entity_poly.type
_entity_poly.pdbx_seq_one_letter_code
_entity_poly.pdbx_strand_id
1 'polypeptide(L)' 'MSEEPTEELSDEERAVLMEVVSAGDEGATPEDIAKKLKMPEEKVIEILENFEKENWFYSEEEEE' A
#
# COMPACT_ATOMS: atom_id res chain seq x y z
N MET A 1 30.54 1.76 -1.85
CA MET A 1 29.55 0.79 -2.34
C MET A 1 28.19 1.41 -2.07
N SER A 2 27.42 1.55 -3.15
CA SER A 2 25.99 1.89 -3.27
C SER A 2 25.41 2.97 -2.35
N GLU A 3 25.17 4.14 -2.94
CA GLU A 3 24.07 5.03 -2.50
C GLU A 3 22.77 4.28 -2.83
N GLU A 4 22.19 3.63 -1.81
CA GLU A 4 20.87 3.03 -1.92
C GLU A 4 19.87 4.18 -2.10
N PRO A 5 19.02 4.20 -3.15
CA PRO A 5 17.89 5.09 -3.19
C PRO A 5 16.89 4.55 -2.16
N THR A 6 17.01 5.00 -0.91
CA THR A 6 15.88 4.90 0.02
C THR A 6 14.93 6.00 -0.40
N GLU A 7 14.03 5.74 -1.34
CA GLU A 7 12.84 6.57 -1.49
C GLU A 7 12.21 6.67 -0.10
N GLU A 8 12.31 7.85 0.51
CA GLU A 8 11.76 8.11 1.82
C GLU A 8 10.24 8.08 1.68
N LEU A 9 9.67 6.88 1.87
CA LEU A 9 8.24 6.70 2.02
C LEU A 9 7.75 7.69 3.08
N SER A 10 6.72 8.44 2.75
CA SER A 10 6.05 9.28 3.73
C SER A 10 5.49 8.43 4.87
N ASP A 11 5.24 9.06 6.03
CA ASP A 11 4.62 8.36 7.17
C ASP A 11 3.30 7.68 6.78
N GLU A 12 2.56 8.26 5.83
CA GLU A 12 1.29 7.73 5.32
C GLU A 12 1.50 6.51 4.42
N GLU A 13 2.43 6.59 3.46
CA GLU A 13 2.79 5.47 2.58
C GLU A 13 3.31 4.28 3.39
N ARG A 14 4.17 4.56 4.38
CA ARG A 14 4.69 3.55 5.29
C ARG A 14 3.60 2.91 6.13
N ALA A 15 2.61 3.68 6.57
CA ALA A 15 1.49 3.14 7.34
C ALA A 15 0.61 2.21 6.49
N VAL A 16 0.29 2.61 5.25
CA VAL A 16 -0.45 1.78 4.29
C VAL A 16 0.32 0.50 3.99
N LEU A 17 1.62 0.63 3.71
CA LEU A 17 2.52 -0.49 3.47
C LEU A 17 2.54 -1.50 4.63
N MET A 18 2.62 -1.01 5.88
CA MET A 18 2.59 -1.87 7.05
C MET A 18 1.26 -2.62 7.20
N GLU A 19 0.12 -2.00 6.86
CA GLU A 19 -1.17 -2.67 6.93
C GLU A 19 -1.28 -3.78 5.89
N VAL A 20 -0.82 -3.55 4.66
CA VAL A 20 -0.79 -4.58 3.60
C VAL A 20 0.10 -5.75 4.01
N VAL A 21 1.32 -5.48 4.50
CA VAL A 21 2.24 -6.52 4.97
C VAL A 21 1.67 -7.28 6.18
N SER A 22 0.97 -6.59 7.07
CA SER A 22 0.35 -7.20 8.25
C SER A 22 -0.85 -8.08 7.92
N ALA A 23 -1.55 -7.79 6.81
CA ALA A 23 -2.63 -8.62 6.32
C ALA A 23 -2.14 -9.94 5.71
N GLY A 24 -0.90 -9.96 5.19
CA GLY A 24 -0.27 -11.18 4.66
C GLY A 24 -1.09 -11.80 3.53
N ASP A 25 -1.26 -13.12 3.57
CA ASP A 25 -2.03 -13.88 2.57
C ASP A 25 -3.55 -13.59 2.60
N GLU A 26 -4.08 -12.96 3.64
CA GLU A 26 -5.51 -12.63 3.72
C GLU A 26 -5.87 -11.43 2.81
N GLY A 27 -4.86 -10.64 2.42
CA GLY A 27 -5.04 -9.41 1.66
C GLY A 27 -5.71 -8.30 2.49
N ALA A 28 -5.66 -7.08 1.98
CA ALA A 28 -6.31 -5.94 2.62
C ALA A 28 -7.04 -5.10 1.58
N THR A 29 -8.30 -4.76 1.85
CA THR A 29 -9.04 -3.84 1.00
C THR A 29 -8.61 -2.39 1.27
N PRO A 30 -8.65 -1.51 0.25
CA PRO A 30 -8.38 -0.09 0.46
C PRO A 30 -9.31 0.54 1.51
N GLU A 31 -10.57 0.11 1.55
CA GLU A 31 -11.57 0.53 2.53
C GLU A 31 -11.17 0.23 3.97
N ASP A 32 -10.68 -0.98 4.23
CA ASP A 32 -10.29 -1.42 5.58
C ASP A 32 -9.06 -0.66 6.08
N ILE A 33 -8.07 -0.48 5.19
CA ILE A 33 -6.87 0.31 5.46
C ILE A 33 -7.26 1.76 5.75
N ALA A 34 -8.13 2.36 4.92
CA ALA A 34 -8.60 3.73 5.09
C ALA A 34 -9.31 3.94 6.45
N LYS A 35 -10.17 3.00 6.84
CA LYS A 35 -10.86 3.02 8.14
C LYS A 35 -9.90 2.90 9.31
N LYS A 36 -8.91 2.01 9.23
CA LYS A 36 -7.89 1.81 10.29
C LYS A 36 -6.98 3.03 10.45
N LEU A 37 -6.47 3.55 9.33
CA LEU A 37 -5.54 4.68 9.30
C LEU A 37 -6.25 6.04 9.43
N LYS A 38 -7.60 6.04 9.42
CA LYS A 38 -8.44 7.26 9.44
C LYS A 38 -8.03 8.25 8.36
N MET A 39 -7.78 7.72 7.17
CA MET A 39 -7.36 8.50 6.00
C MET A 39 -8.38 8.33 4.86
N PRO A 40 -8.40 9.24 3.88
CA PRO A 40 -9.29 9.12 2.73
C PRO A 40 -8.98 7.83 1.94
N GLU A 41 -10.03 7.10 1.57
CA GLU A 41 -9.89 5.89 0.75
C GLU A 41 -9.22 6.15 -0.58
N GLU A 42 -9.60 7.24 -1.27
CA GLU A 42 -8.95 7.67 -2.52
C GLU A 42 -7.42 7.79 -2.36
N LYS A 43 -6.96 8.32 -1.22
CA LYS A 43 -5.54 8.47 -0.95
C LYS A 43 -4.85 7.12 -0.70
N VAL A 44 -5.54 6.17 -0.08
CA VAL A 44 -5.03 4.80 0.09
C VAL A 44 -4.89 4.15 -1.28
N ILE A 45 -5.90 4.29 -2.15
CA ILE A 45 -5.87 3.75 -3.51
C ILE A 45 -4.69 4.32 -4.28
N GLU A 46 -4.49 5.65 -4.27
CA GLU A 46 -3.35 6.30 -4.95
C GLU A 46 -1.99 5.74 -4.47
N ILE A 47 -1.85 5.51 -3.16
CA ILE A 47 -0.64 4.93 -2.57
C ILE A 47 -0.44 3.48 -3.02
N LEU A 48 -1.50 2.66 -2.99
CA LEU A 48 -1.44 1.27 -3.41
C LEU A 48 -1.13 1.14 -4.90
N GLU A 49 -1.73 1.97 -5.76
CA GLU A 49 -1.43 2.02 -7.20
C GLU A 49 0.03 2.41 -7.47
N ASN A 50 0.60 3.31 -6.66
CA ASN A 50 2.02 3.64 -6.76
C ASN A 50 2.90 2.45 -6.38
N PHE A 51 2.58 1.76 -5.27
CA PHE A 51 3.31 0.55 -4.88
C PHE A 51 3.22 -0.56 -5.91
N GLU A 52 2.09 -0.71 -6.59
CA GLU A 52 1.91 -1.66 -7.69
C GLU A 52 2.76 -1.28 -8.91
N LYS A 53 2.80 0.00 -9.28
CA LYS A 53 3.70 0.50 -10.36
C LYS A 53 5.17 0.26 -10.03
N GLU A 54 5.53 0.38 -8.77
CA GLU A 54 6.87 0.09 -8.26
C GLU A 54 7.11 -1.41 -8.02
N ASN A 55 6.12 -2.25 -8.34
CA ASN A 55 6.20 -3.71 -8.31
C ASN A 55 6.43 -4.29 -6.90
N TRP A 56 5.88 -3.63 -5.87
CA TRP A 56 5.88 -4.09 -4.47
C TRP A 56 4.79 -5.13 -4.19
N PHE A 57 3.60 -4.93 -4.76
CA PHE A 57 2.42 -5.80 -4.60
C PHE A 57 1.69 -5.93 -5.92
N TYR A 58 0.78 -6.91 -5.98
CA TYR A 58 -0.15 -7.08 -7.10
C TYR A 58 -1.56 -7.06 -6.57
N SER A 59 -2.43 -6.31 -7.23
CA SER A 59 -3.87 -6.38 -7.01
C SER A 59 -4.38 -7.69 -7.60
N GLU A 60 -5.08 -8.52 -6.82
CA GLU A 60 -5.94 -9.54 -7.42
C GLU A 60 -7.19 -8.82 -7.94
N GLU A 61 -7.22 -8.51 -9.23
CA GLU A 61 -8.48 -8.16 -9.88
C GLU A 61 -9.40 -9.38 -9.80
N GLU A 62 -10.57 -9.21 -9.18
CA GLU A 62 -11.64 -10.21 -9.24
C GLU A 62 -11.99 -10.43 -10.73
N GLU A 63 -11.52 -11.54 -11.32
CA GLU A 63 -11.92 -11.95 -12.68
C GLU A 63 -13.45 -12.12 -12.72
N GLU A 64 -14.14 -11.27 -13.52
CA GLU A 64 -15.58 -11.33 -13.79
C GLU A 64 -16.06 -12.68 -14.35
#